data_AF-A0A7V4CYW9-F1
#
_entry.id   AF-A0A7V4CYW9-F1
#
_cell.length_a   1.000
_cell.length_b   1.000
_cell.length_c   1.000
_cell.angle_alpha   90.00
_cell.angle_beta   90.00
_cell.angle_gamma   90.00
#
_symmetry.space_group_name_H-M   'P 1'
#
loop_
_entity.id
_entity.type
_entity.pdbx_description
1 polymer ?
#
loop_
_entity_poly.entity_id
_entity_poly.type
_entity_poly.pdbx_seq_one_letter_code
_entity_poly.pdbx_strand_id
1 'polypeptide(L)'
;MEQPSGVKDEVAGQAVTVQQGSARLVQAEEVTIRQGGAGRVEAEKVRVVQGGIGLARARKIRVRGGGIAVAMADTVEVERGSVAILLARRVVGDGVRVLLDTRAALALGAGFGAALGVMSWWRRR
;
A
#
# COMPACT_ATOMS: atom_id res chain seq x y z
N MET A 1 -14.76 -37.82 -4.74
CA MET A 1 -14.90 -36.37 -4.50
C MET A 1 -13.87 -35.99 -3.45
N GLU A 2 -12.65 -35.67 -3.86
CA GLU A 2 -11.61 -35.15 -2.97
C GLU A 2 -11.07 -33.85 -3.57
N GLN A 3 -10.98 -32.86 -2.69
CA GLN A 3 -10.91 -31.43 -2.96
C GLN A 3 -9.51 -31.03 -3.46
N PRO A 4 -9.40 -29.96 -4.27
CA PRO A 4 -8.19 -29.64 -5.01
C PRO A 4 -7.06 -29.17 -4.08
N SER A 5 -5.87 -29.59 -4.46
CA SER A 5 -4.56 -29.20 -3.96
C SER A 5 -4.41 -27.67 -3.83
N GLY A 6 -4.37 -27.20 -2.58
CA GLY A 6 -3.99 -25.83 -2.24
C GLY A 6 -2.58 -25.51 -2.76
N VAL A 7 -2.49 -24.39 -3.49
CA VAL A 7 -1.24 -23.83 -4.00
C VAL A 7 -0.25 -23.64 -2.84
N LYS A 8 1.00 -24.08 -3.01
CA LYS A 8 2.11 -23.93 -2.05
C LYS A 8 2.60 -22.47 -1.91
N ASP A 9 1.72 -21.53 -1.58
CA ASP A 9 1.99 -20.08 -1.63
C ASP A 9 1.64 -19.32 -0.33
N GLU A 10 1.43 -20.03 0.77
CA GLU A 10 1.11 -19.48 2.09
C GLU A 10 2.26 -19.70 3.08
N VAL A 11 2.74 -18.60 3.66
CA VAL A 11 3.79 -18.61 4.69
C VAL A 11 3.15 -18.23 6.02
N ALA A 12 3.15 -19.18 6.97
CA ALA A 12 2.58 -19.01 8.30
C ALA A 12 3.64 -19.18 9.40
N GLY A 13 3.54 -18.40 10.47
CA GLY A 13 4.43 -18.52 11.63
C GLY A 13 4.19 -17.43 12.67
N GLN A 14 4.94 -17.44 13.78
CA GLN A 14 4.89 -16.33 14.75
C GLN A 14 5.59 -15.08 14.21
N ALA A 15 6.79 -15.25 13.66
CA ALA A 15 7.56 -14.20 13.03
C ALA A 15 8.01 -14.67 11.64
N VAL A 16 7.69 -13.89 10.60
CA VAL A 16 8.09 -14.18 9.22
C VAL A 16 8.95 -13.05 8.68
N THR A 17 10.10 -13.39 8.10
CA THR A 17 10.95 -12.43 7.38
C THR A 17 11.03 -12.82 5.91
N VAL A 18 10.62 -11.91 5.03
CA VAL A 18 10.82 -12.02 3.58
C VAL A 18 11.99 -11.13 3.20
N GLN A 19 13.10 -11.73 2.77
CA GLN A 19 14.31 -11.01 2.38
C GLN A 19 14.72 -11.39 0.96
N GLN A 20 14.94 -10.40 0.09
CA GLN A 20 15.38 -10.63 -1.30
C GLN A 20 14.52 -11.64 -2.07
N GLY A 21 13.24 -11.69 -1.73
CA GLY A 21 12.30 -12.68 -2.23
C GLY A 21 10.88 -12.14 -2.26
N SER A 22 9.94 -12.98 -2.66
CA SER A 22 8.52 -12.65 -2.71
C SER A 22 7.67 -13.74 -2.08
N ALA A 23 6.64 -13.35 -1.35
CA ALA A 23 5.63 -14.27 -0.81
C ALA A 23 4.24 -13.83 -1.28
N ARG A 24 3.36 -14.78 -1.64
CA ARG A 24 2.03 -14.42 -2.11
C ARG A 24 1.08 -14.10 -0.96
N LEU A 25 1.04 -14.99 0.04
CA LEU A 25 0.24 -14.83 1.26
C LEU A 25 1.15 -15.05 2.48
N VAL A 26 1.16 -14.10 3.40
CA VAL A 26 1.88 -14.19 4.67
C VAL A 26 0.92 -13.94 5.82
N GLN A 27 0.81 -14.90 6.73
CA GLN A 27 0.05 -14.78 7.97
C GLN A 27 0.97 -15.00 9.17
N ALA A 28 1.18 -13.98 10.00
CA ALA A 28 2.02 -14.12 11.19
C ALA A 28 1.68 -13.08 12.24
N GLU A 29 2.20 -13.20 13.46
CA GLU A 29 2.08 -12.12 14.45
C GLU A 29 2.94 -10.91 14.04
N GLU A 30 4.18 -11.17 13.62
CA GLU A 30 5.11 -10.17 13.10
C GLU A 30 5.62 -10.54 11.71
N VAL A 31 5.51 -9.59 10.78
CA VAL A 31 6.03 -9.75 9.41
C VAL A 31 7.02 -8.64 9.11
N THR A 32 8.23 -9.02 8.69
CA THR A 32 9.25 -8.08 8.23
C THR A 32 9.59 -8.36 6.75
N ILE A 33 9.43 -7.35 5.90
CA ILE A 33 9.84 -7.39 4.49
C ILE A 33 11.12 -6.55 4.33
N ARG A 34 12.20 -7.13 3.80
CA ARG A 34 13.47 -6.44 3.52
C ARG A 34 13.90 -6.67 2.08
N GLN A 35 14.03 -5.62 1.27
CA GLN A 35 14.46 -5.78 -0.14
C GLN A 35 13.65 -6.84 -0.89
N GLY A 36 12.35 -6.95 -0.58
CA GLY A 36 11.49 -8.03 -1.03
C GLY A 36 10.04 -7.58 -1.19
N GLY A 37 9.18 -8.53 -1.57
CA GLY A 37 7.77 -8.29 -1.87
C GLY A 37 6.83 -9.23 -1.13
N ALA A 38 5.63 -8.75 -0.82
CA ALA A 38 4.52 -9.63 -0.45
C ALA A 38 3.23 -9.25 -1.16
N GLY A 39 2.45 -10.25 -1.59
CA GLY A 39 1.14 -10.03 -2.20
C GLY A 39 0.13 -9.55 -1.16
N ARG A 40 -0.20 -10.42 -0.21
CA ARG A 40 -1.08 -10.15 0.93
C ARG A 40 -0.38 -10.51 2.23
N VAL A 41 -0.43 -9.59 3.18
CA VAL A 41 0.11 -9.76 4.53
C VAL A 41 -1.00 -9.49 5.55
N GLU A 42 -1.22 -10.45 6.43
CA GLU A 42 -2.08 -10.29 7.60
C GLU A 42 -1.25 -10.56 8.86
N ALA A 43 -1.12 -9.54 9.70
CA ALA A 43 -0.31 -9.65 10.91
C ALA A 43 -0.71 -8.68 12.01
N GLU A 44 -0.19 -8.82 13.23
CA GLU A 44 -0.35 -7.75 14.23
C GLU A 44 0.57 -6.57 13.93
N LYS A 45 1.82 -6.89 13.55
CA LYS A 45 2.86 -5.91 13.24
C LYS A 45 3.48 -6.21 11.88
N VAL A 46 3.50 -5.20 11.02
CA VAL A 46 4.15 -5.26 9.71
C VAL A 46 5.25 -4.21 9.65
N ARG A 47 6.46 -4.64 9.27
CA ARG A 47 7.59 -3.75 9.00
C ARG A 47 8.08 -3.96 7.57
N VAL A 48 8.11 -2.88 6.79
CA VAL A 48 8.67 -2.87 5.44
C VAL A 48 9.93 -2.03 5.43
N VAL A 49 11.04 -2.60 4.94
CA VAL A 49 12.32 -1.91 4.77
C VAL A 49 12.79 -2.11 3.34
N GLN A 50 12.75 -1.06 2.51
CA GLN A 50 13.15 -1.17 1.10
C GLN A 50 12.41 -2.27 0.34
N GLY A 51 11.10 -2.43 0.58
CA GLY A 51 10.29 -3.49 0.00
C GLY A 51 8.91 -3.02 -0.41
N GLY A 52 8.09 -3.96 -0.86
CA GLY A 52 6.73 -3.71 -1.34
C GLY A 52 5.70 -4.67 -0.75
N ILE A 53 4.51 -4.17 -0.42
CA ILE A 53 3.35 -5.02 -0.13
C ILE A 53 2.17 -4.60 -1.00
N GLY A 54 1.48 -5.57 -1.61
CA GLY A 54 0.22 -5.31 -2.30
C GLY A 54 -0.90 -4.92 -1.33
N LEU A 55 -1.26 -5.82 -0.43
CA LEU A 55 -2.26 -5.59 0.62
C LEU A 55 -1.68 -5.94 1.99
N ALA A 56 -1.61 -4.95 2.87
CA ALA A 56 -1.19 -5.12 4.26
C ALA A 56 -2.36 -4.85 5.20
N ARG A 57 -2.72 -5.83 6.01
CA ARG A 57 -3.67 -5.68 7.12
C ARG A 57 -2.94 -5.94 8.44
N ALA A 58 -2.90 -4.94 9.31
CA ALA A 58 -2.30 -5.11 10.63
C ALA A 58 -2.82 -4.17 11.69
N ARG A 59 -2.44 -4.35 12.96
CA ARG A 59 -2.68 -3.30 13.97
C ARG A 59 -1.69 -2.15 13.80
N LYS A 60 -0.41 -2.48 13.56
CA LYS A 60 0.64 -1.49 13.33
C LYS A 60 1.43 -1.79 12.07
N ILE A 61 1.52 -0.82 11.17
CA ILE A 61 2.33 -0.90 9.96
C ILE A 61 3.42 0.17 10.03
N ARG A 62 4.67 -0.23 9.78
CA ARG A 62 5.81 0.69 9.65
C ARG A 62 6.50 0.49 8.31
N VAL A 63 6.61 1.55 7.51
CA VAL A 63 7.24 1.54 6.19
C VAL A 63 8.47 2.42 6.22
N ARG A 64 9.62 1.88 5.83
CA ARG A 64 10.88 2.61 5.69
C ARG A 64 11.50 2.38 4.32
N GLY A 65 11.52 3.40 3.47
CA GLY A 65 12.18 3.29 2.16
C GLY A 65 11.46 2.37 1.17
N GLY A 66 10.14 2.19 1.25
CA GLY A 66 9.38 1.22 0.44
C GLY A 66 7.94 1.67 0.16
N GLY A 67 7.09 0.73 -0.26
CA GLY A 67 5.72 1.04 -0.66
C GLY A 67 4.67 0.00 -0.24
N ILE A 68 3.44 0.46 0.00
CA ILE A 68 2.28 -0.41 0.16
C ILE A 68 1.17 0.08 -0.76
N ALA A 69 0.59 -0.81 -1.58
CA ALA A 69 -0.53 -0.39 -2.43
C ALA A 69 -1.79 -0.15 -1.58
N VAL A 70 -2.17 -1.09 -0.72
CA VAL A 70 -3.30 -0.94 0.22
C VAL A 70 -2.87 -1.27 1.63
N ALA A 71 -2.92 -0.28 2.53
CA ALA A 71 -2.63 -0.45 3.95
C ALA A 71 -3.90 -0.28 4.78
N MET A 72 -4.22 -1.28 5.59
CA MET A 72 -5.33 -1.28 6.55
C MET A 72 -4.77 -1.49 7.96
N ALA A 73 -4.77 -0.45 8.80
CA ALA A 73 -4.28 -0.59 10.17
C ALA A 73 -4.75 0.45 11.16
N ASP A 74 -4.68 0.15 12.44
CA ASP A 74 -4.99 1.14 13.48
C ASP A 74 -3.95 2.26 13.49
N THR A 75 -2.67 1.91 13.32
CA THR A 75 -1.56 2.86 13.25
C THR A 75 -0.66 2.58 12.05
N VAL A 76 -0.44 3.59 11.22
CA VAL A 76 0.54 3.53 10.11
C VAL A 76 1.60 4.59 10.27
N GLU A 77 2.86 4.15 10.22
CA GLU A 77 4.05 4.98 10.28
C GLU A 77 4.87 4.85 8.99
N VAL A 78 5.12 5.96 8.30
CA VAL A 78 5.83 5.96 7.02
C VAL A 78 7.02 6.90 7.09
N GLU A 79 8.21 6.35 6.92
CA GLU A 79 9.48 7.07 6.79
C GLU A 79 10.03 6.86 5.37
N ARG A 80 10.06 7.91 4.55
CA ARG A 80 10.59 7.83 3.17
C ARG A 80 9.94 6.70 2.36
N GLY A 81 8.62 6.64 2.34
CA GLY A 81 7.87 5.62 1.61
C GLY A 81 6.55 6.15 1.06
N SER A 82 5.80 5.28 0.39
CA SER A 82 4.50 5.63 -0.19
C SER A 82 3.43 4.60 0.17
N VAL A 83 2.21 5.09 0.35
CA VAL A 83 1.02 4.24 0.48
C VAL A 83 0.00 4.78 -0.51
N ALA A 84 -0.49 3.93 -1.42
CA ALA A 84 -1.43 4.40 -2.44
C ALA A 84 -2.84 4.56 -1.85
N ILE A 85 -3.30 3.57 -1.07
CA ILE A 85 -4.57 3.60 -0.37
C ILE A 85 -4.34 3.28 1.11
N LEU A 86 -4.73 4.19 1.98
CA LEU A 86 -4.54 4.09 3.42
C LEU A 86 -5.89 4.14 4.15
N LEU A 87 -6.28 3.02 4.76
CA LEU A 87 -7.42 2.95 5.67
C LEU A 87 -6.85 2.79 7.09
N ALA A 88 -6.75 3.89 7.82
CA ALA A 88 -6.23 3.85 9.16
C ALA A 88 -6.97 4.74 10.15
N ARG A 89 -7.04 4.29 11.40
CA ARG A 89 -7.61 5.09 12.49
C ARG A 89 -6.67 6.24 12.88
N ARG A 90 -5.36 6.00 12.83
CA ARG A 90 -4.32 6.97 13.15
C ARG A 90 -3.15 6.86 12.18
N VAL A 91 -2.70 8.00 11.68
CA VAL A 91 -1.56 8.11 10.77
C VAL A 91 -0.52 9.01 11.41
N VAL A 92 0.73 8.55 11.49
CA VAL A 92 1.85 9.31 12.05
C VAL A 92 3.02 9.19 11.07
N GLY A 93 3.47 10.28 10.45
CA GLY A 93 4.62 10.20 9.55
C GLY A 93 5.17 11.56 9.18
N ASP A 94 6.50 11.65 9.13
CA ASP A 94 7.21 12.84 8.68
C ASP A 94 7.22 12.84 7.14
N GLY A 95 6.54 13.81 6.53
CA GLY A 95 6.51 13.98 5.08
C GLY A 95 5.36 13.26 4.35
N VAL A 96 4.26 12.93 5.03
CA VAL A 96 3.01 12.51 4.36
C VAL A 96 2.46 13.69 3.56
N ARG A 97 2.85 13.82 2.29
CA ARG A 97 2.20 14.74 1.36
C ARG A 97 0.86 14.14 0.97
N VAL A 98 -0.23 14.76 1.37
CA VAL A 98 -1.56 14.43 0.88
C VAL A 98 -1.56 14.73 -0.62
N LEU A 99 -1.39 13.69 -1.44
CA LEU A 99 -1.34 13.80 -2.91
C LEU A 99 -2.65 14.40 -3.47
N LEU A 100 -3.75 14.32 -2.71
CA LEU A 100 -5.07 14.84 -3.06
C LEU A 100 -5.67 15.64 -1.88
N ASP A 101 -5.20 16.88 -1.69
CA ASP A 101 -5.85 17.87 -0.83
C ASP A 101 -6.93 18.63 -1.63
N THR A 102 -7.89 19.30 -0.99
CA THR A 102 -8.92 20.14 -1.66
C THR A 102 -8.30 21.09 -2.68
N ARG A 103 -7.12 21.65 -2.40
CA ARG A 103 -6.38 22.52 -3.34
C ARG A 103 -5.80 21.76 -4.54
N ALA A 104 -5.22 20.58 -4.30
CA ALA A 104 -4.69 19.73 -5.37
C ALA A 104 -5.80 19.16 -6.24
N ALA A 105 -6.93 18.76 -5.63
CA ALA A 105 -8.13 18.29 -6.32
C ALA A 105 -8.76 19.38 -7.18
N LEU A 106 -8.85 20.62 -6.68
CA LEU A 106 -9.30 21.77 -7.47
C LEU A 106 -8.37 22.06 -8.64
N ALA A 107 -7.04 22.02 -8.45
CA ALA A 107 -6.08 22.23 -9.53
C ALA A 107 -6.15 21.15 -10.61
N LEU A 108 -6.29 19.87 -10.21
CA LEU A 108 -6.52 18.75 -11.13
C LEU A 108 -7.82 18.93 -11.92
N GLY A 109 -8.93 19.24 -11.23
CA GLY A 109 -10.23 19.48 -11.86
C GLY A 109 -10.22 20.68 -12.81
N ALA A 110 -9.58 21.78 -12.42
CA ALA A 110 -9.45 22.98 -13.26
C ALA A 110 -8.61 22.71 -14.51
N GLY A 111 -7.48 22.00 -14.38
CA GLY A 111 -6.64 21.63 -15.52
C GLY A 111 -7.36 20.72 -16.52
N PHE A 112 -8.06 19.71 -16.01
CA PHE A 112 -8.85 18.79 -16.84
C PHE A 112 -10.04 19.51 -17.49
N GLY A 113 -10.75 20.35 -16.73
CA GLY A 113 -11.87 21.16 -17.22
C GLY A 113 -11.45 22.16 -18.29
N ALA A 114 -10.29 22.80 -18.15
CA ALA A 114 -9.76 23.70 -19.16
C ALA A 114 -9.37 22.94 -20.45
N ALA A 115 -8.66 21.82 -20.32
CA ALA A 115 -8.25 21.00 -21.47
C ALA A 115 -9.47 20.48 -22.26
N LEU A 116 -10.47 19.93 -21.55
CA LEU A 116 -11.70 19.46 -22.17
C LEU A 116 -12.56 20.61 -22.71
N GLY A 117 -12.62 21.74 -22.02
CA GLY A 117 -13.34 22.93 -22.46
C GLY A 117 -12.82 23.43 -23.82
N VAL A 118 -11.50 23.59 -23.94
CA VAL A 118 -10.84 23.99 -25.21
C VAL A 118 -11.07 22.95 -26.30
N MET A 119 -10.92 21.67 -26.00
CA MET A 119 -11.15 20.59 -26.98
C MET A 119 -12.60 20.53 -27.45
N SER A 120 -13.56 20.75 -26.55
CA SER A 120 -15.00 20.73 -26.86
C SER A 120 -15.45 21.90 -27.74
N TRP A 121 -14.76 23.05 -27.64
CA TRP A 121 -15.02 24.22 -28.46
C TRP A 121 -14.56 24.00 -29.91
N TRP A 122 -13.47 23.26 -30.10
CA TRP A 122 -12.94 22.99 -31.44
C TRP A 122 -13.73 21.94 -32.21
N ARG A 123 -14.42 21.02 -31.51
CA ARG A 123 -15.32 20.03 -32.13
C ARG A 123 -16.71 20.58 -32.50
N ARG A 124 -17.03 21.83 -32.15
CA ARG A 124 -18.32 22.48 -32.47
C ARG A 124 -18.24 23.54 -33.58
N ARG A 125 -17.07 23.68 -34.22
CA ARG A 125 -16.90 24.35 -35.52
C ARG A 125 -16.74 23.31 -36.61
#